data_AF-A0A5C9E268-F1
#
_entry.id   AF-A0A5C9E268-F1
#
_cell.length_a   1.000
_cell.length_b   1.000
_cell.length_c   1.000
_cell.angle_alpha   90.00
_cell.angle_beta   90.00
_cell.angle_gamma   90.00
#
_symmetry.space_group_name_H-M   'P 1'
#
loop_
_entity.id
_entity.type
_entity.pdbx_description
1 polymer ?
#
loop_
_entity_poly.entity_id
_entity_poly.type
_entity_poly.pdbx_seq_one_letter_code
_entity_poly.pdbx_strand_id
1 'polypeptide(L)'
;MEKDSHVGAFHYIALILGILTLTIYAWWIFSVGSWVLNFMETLFIAAGISMIPITLLIGKSDTRSGRVLFTIISAALGGVHGYLVLAFFPTTGAMMFLLFGFGLLMTAASITWIQKG
;
A
#
# COMPACT_ATOMS: atom_id res chain seq x y z
N MET A 1 -16.72 -22.75 -18.67
CA MET A 1 -16.20 -23.23 -17.37
C MET A 1 -14.68 -23.20 -17.30
N GLU A 2 -13.92 -23.58 -18.33
CA GLU A 2 -12.43 -23.52 -18.26
C GLU A 2 -11.87 -22.08 -18.39
N LYS A 3 -12.55 -21.20 -19.13
CA LYS A 3 -12.12 -19.80 -19.29
C LYS A 3 -12.21 -18.96 -18.01
N ASP A 4 -13.10 -19.35 -17.09
CA ASP A 4 -13.35 -18.63 -15.83
C ASP A 4 -12.31 -18.97 -14.75
N SER A 5 -11.69 -20.16 -14.82
CA SER A 5 -10.68 -20.60 -13.85
C SER A 5 -9.36 -19.83 -13.99
N HIS A 6 -8.97 -19.49 -15.22
CA HIS A 6 -7.74 -18.73 -15.49
C HIS A 6 -7.83 -17.27 -15.04
N VAL A 7 -9.01 -16.65 -15.20
CA VAL A 7 -9.27 -15.28 -14.73
C VAL A 7 -9.25 -15.22 -13.21
N GLY A 8 -9.89 -16.19 -12.54
CA GLY A 8 -9.82 -16.33 -11.09
C GLY A 8 -8.38 -16.49 -10.59
N ALA A 9 -7.61 -17.41 -11.19
CA ALA A 9 -6.21 -17.65 -10.82
C ALA A 9 -5.34 -16.39 -10.98
N PHE A 10 -5.53 -15.60 -12.04
CA PHE A 10 -4.82 -14.35 -12.24
C PHE A 10 -5.07 -13.34 -11.10
N HIS A 11 -6.31 -13.19 -10.64
CA HIS A 11 -6.63 -12.27 -9.54
C HIS A 11 -5.91 -12.66 -8.23
N TYR A 12 -5.87 -13.95 -7.91
CA TYR A 12 -5.16 -14.45 -6.72
C TYR A 12 -3.64 -14.30 -6.84
N ILE A 13 -3.06 -14.52 -8.04
CA ILE A 13 -1.63 -14.28 -8.27
C ILE A 13 -1.29 -12.80 -8.06
N ALA A 14 -2.09 -11.88 -8.60
CA ALA A 14 -1.90 -10.45 -8.39
C ALA A 14 -1.98 -10.07 -6.89
N LEU A 15 -2.90 -10.68 -6.14
CA LEU A 15 -3.01 -10.50 -4.69
C LEU A 15 -1.74 -10.97 -3.97
N ILE A 16 -1.26 -12.18 -4.28
CA ILE A 16 -0.04 -12.76 -3.68
C ILE A 16 1.16 -11.85 -3.96
N LEU A 17 1.32 -11.38 -5.20
CA LEU A 17 2.42 -10.48 -5.57
C LEU A 17 2.34 -9.15 -4.82
N GLY A 18 1.14 -8.58 -4.67
CA GLY A 18 0.94 -7.37 -3.88
C GLY A 18 1.30 -7.55 -2.41
N ILE A 19 0.80 -8.61 -1.77
CA ILE A 19 1.09 -8.93 -0.37
C ILE A 19 2.59 -9.22 -0.16
N LEU A 20 3.21 -9.99 -1.07
CA LEU A 20 4.64 -10.29 -1.00
C LEU A 20 5.46 -9.01 -1.10
N THR A 21 5.10 -8.10 -2.01
CA THR A 21 5.75 -6.80 -2.17
C THR A 21 5.65 -5.95 -0.90
N LEU A 22 4.45 -5.87 -0.30
CA LEU A 22 4.24 -5.16 0.97
C LEU A 22 5.02 -5.81 2.13
N THR A 23 5.14 -7.14 2.13
CA THR A 23 5.89 -7.90 3.14
C THR A 23 7.40 -7.62 3.02
N ILE A 24 7.94 -7.62 1.81
CA ILE A 24 9.34 -7.26 1.55
C ILE A 24 9.62 -5.83 2.01
N TYR A 25 8.73 -4.89 1.70
CA TYR A 25 8.84 -3.51 2.15
C TYR A 25 8.84 -3.39 3.68
N ALA A 26 7.89 -4.04 4.35
CA ALA A 26 7.82 -4.05 5.81
C ALA A 26 9.07 -4.68 6.44
N TRP A 27 9.51 -5.83 5.93
CA TRP A 27 10.72 -6.50 6.39
C TRP A 27 11.96 -5.60 6.24
N TRP A 28 12.09 -4.89 5.10
CA TRP A 28 13.18 -3.95 4.87
C TRP A 28 13.18 -2.85 5.93
N ILE A 29 12.05 -2.18 6.16
CA ILE A 29 11.90 -1.15 7.22
C ILE A 29 12.42 -1.67 8.56
N PHE A 30 11.95 -2.85 8.99
CA PHE A 30 12.35 -3.43 10.28
C PHE A 30 13.82 -3.86 10.32
N SER A 31 14.44 -4.14 9.17
CA SER A 31 15.83 -4.59 9.08
C SER A 31 16.83 -3.43 9.05
N VAL A 32 16.45 -2.30 8.46
CA VAL A 32 17.34 -1.12 8.31
C VAL A 32 17.02 0.04 9.24
N GLY A 33 15.86 0.05 9.90
CA GLY A 33 15.50 1.08 10.86
C GLY A 33 16.44 1.06 12.08
N SER A 34 17.29 2.08 12.22
CA SER A 34 17.94 2.35 13.49
C SER A 34 16.89 2.80 14.51
N TRP A 35 16.89 2.22 15.71
CA TRP A 35 15.96 2.40 16.84
C TRP A 35 15.88 3.82 17.46
N VAL A 36 16.06 4.86 16.66
CA VAL A 36 16.19 6.24 17.14
C VAL A 36 14.90 7.00 16.84
N LEU A 37 14.14 7.22 17.93
CA LEU A 37 12.90 8.02 18.11
C LEU A 37 11.58 7.26 17.92
N ASN A 38 11.14 6.61 19.01
CA ASN A 38 9.84 5.92 19.18
C ASN A 38 8.63 6.68 18.60
N PHE A 39 8.62 8.01 18.65
CA PHE A 39 7.51 8.81 18.14
C PHE A 39 7.45 8.88 16.60
N MET A 40 8.59 9.10 15.94
CA MET A 40 8.66 9.20 14.47
C MET A 40 8.46 7.84 13.81
N GLU A 41 8.93 6.77 14.46
CA GLU A 41 8.68 5.39 14.06
C GLU A 41 7.19 5.04 14.17
N THR A 42 6.53 5.41 15.27
CA THR A 42 5.09 5.19 15.44
C THR A 42 4.29 5.89 14.34
N LEU A 43 4.64 7.14 14.01
CA LEU A 43 4.01 7.88 12.91
C LEU A 43 4.28 7.24 11.54
N PHE A 44 5.50 6.76 11.31
CA PHE A 44 5.89 6.08 10.08
C PHE A 44 5.05 4.81 9.85
N ILE A 45 4.96 3.95 10.87
CA ILE A 45 4.20 2.70 10.83
C ILE A 45 2.71 3.00 10.72
N ALA A 46 2.19 3.94 11.50
CA ALA A 46 0.77 4.32 11.46
C ALA A 46 0.37 4.87 10.08
N ALA A 47 1.20 5.73 9.47
CA ALA A 47 0.97 6.24 8.12
C ALA A 47 0.99 5.12 7.06
N GLY A 48 1.93 4.18 7.15
CA GLY A 48 2.01 3.03 6.24
C GLY A 48 0.79 2.09 6.36
N ILE A 49 0.40 1.72 7.59
CA ILE A 49 -0.73 0.81 7.83
C ILE A 49 -2.06 1.46 7.42
N SER A 50 -2.26 2.73 7.74
CA SER A 50 -3.52 3.44 7.43
C SER A 50 -3.76 3.62 5.93
N MET A 51 -2.71 3.57 5.09
CA MET A 51 -2.85 3.62 3.64
C MET A 51 -3.59 2.41 3.04
N ILE A 52 -3.52 1.24 3.69
CA ILE A 52 -4.20 0.01 3.22
C ILE A 52 -5.74 0.19 3.19
N PRO A 53 -6.42 0.48 4.32
CA PRO A 53 -7.87 0.65 4.30
C PRO A 53 -8.29 1.86 3.46
N ILE A 54 -7.52 2.94 3.42
CA ILE A 54 -7.87 4.13 2.65
C ILE A 54 -7.85 3.86 1.15
N THR A 55 -6.85 3.13 0.66
CA THR A 55 -6.78 2.75 -0.76
C THR A 55 -7.97 1.87 -1.16
N LEU A 56 -8.38 0.97 -0.27
CA LEU A 56 -9.60 0.16 -0.47
C LEU A 56 -10.88 1.02 -0.45
N LEU A 57 -10.96 2.02 0.44
CA LEU A 57 -12.10 2.93 0.53
C LEU A 57 -12.25 3.82 -0.72
N ILE A 58 -11.13 4.25 -1.34
CA ILE A 58 -11.16 4.93 -2.65
C ILE A 58 -11.85 4.05 -3.69
N GLY A 59 -11.45 2.78 -3.79
CA GLY A 59 -12.00 1.82 -4.76
C GLY A 59 -13.46 1.45 -4.51
N LYS A 60 -13.92 1.52 -3.26
CA LYS A 60 -15.30 1.19 -2.83
C LYS A 60 -16.25 2.39 -2.75
N SER A 61 -15.76 3.62 -2.92
CA SER A 61 -16.60 4.80 -2.76
C SER A 61 -17.52 5.01 -3.97
N ASP A 62 -18.82 4.96 -3.75
CA ASP A 62 -19.82 5.15 -4.82
C ASP A 62 -20.01 6.63 -5.20
N THR A 63 -19.72 7.56 -4.30
CA THR A 63 -19.92 9.00 -4.51
C THR A 63 -18.64 9.70 -4.96
N ARG A 64 -18.78 10.74 -5.80
CA ARG A 64 -17.65 11.58 -6.23
C ARG A 64 -16.98 12.26 -5.02
N SER A 65 -17.78 12.77 -4.08
CA SER A 65 -17.28 13.44 -2.87
C SER A 65 -16.50 12.48 -1.98
N GLY A 66 -16.96 11.23 -1.81
CA GLY A 66 -16.24 10.21 -1.05
C GLY A 66 -14.89 9.84 -1.67
N ARG A 67 -14.84 9.65 -3.00
CA ARG A 67 -13.57 9.40 -3.72
C ARG A 67 -12.59 10.56 -3.50
N VAL A 68 -13.03 11.79 -3.68
CA VAL A 68 -12.20 12.99 -3.46
C VAL A 68 -11.67 13.05 -2.03
N LEU A 69 -12.54 12.84 -1.02
CA LEU A 69 -12.13 12.83 0.38
C LEU A 69 -11.05 11.79 0.65
N PHE A 70 -11.27 10.53 0.25
CA PHE A 70 -10.30 9.47 0.50
C PHE A 70 -9.00 9.67 -0.30
N THR A 71 -9.06 10.25 -1.50
CA THR A 71 -7.86 10.64 -2.24
C THR A 71 -7.05 11.70 -1.49
N ILE A 72 -7.70 12.72 -0.91
CA ILE A 72 -7.01 13.74 -0.12
C ILE A 72 -6.34 13.13 1.11
N ILE A 73 -7.05 12.27 1.84
CA ILE A 73 -6.50 11.59 3.03
C ILE A 73 -5.33 10.68 2.62
N SER A 74 -5.48 9.93 1.52
CA SER A 74 -4.40 9.08 0.97
C SER A 74 -3.18 9.89 0.55
N ALA A 75 -3.36 11.04 -0.10
CA ALA A 75 -2.27 11.92 -0.50
C ALA A 75 -1.54 12.49 0.73
N ALA A 76 -2.28 12.88 1.78
CA ALA A 76 -1.69 13.39 3.01
C ALA A 76 -0.84 12.31 3.72
N LEU A 77 -1.40 11.12 3.92
CA LEU A 77 -0.70 10.01 4.58
C LEU A 77 0.46 9.47 3.75
N GLY A 78 0.26 9.32 2.44
CA GLY A 78 1.30 8.94 1.50
C GLY A 78 2.43 9.96 1.45
N GLY A 79 2.12 11.26 1.54
CA GLY A 79 3.11 12.33 1.63
C GLY A 79 3.92 12.28 2.92
N VAL A 80 3.25 12.10 4.08
CA VAL A 80 3.94 11.92 5.38
C VAL A 80 4.83 10.69 5.36
N HIS A 81 4.30 9.55 4.92
CA HIS A 81 5.04 8.30 4.85
C HIS A 81 6.24 8.42 3.90
N GLY A 82 6.02 8.95 2.68
CA GLY A 82 7.07 9.17 1.69
C GLY A 82 8.16 10.12 2.19
N TYR A 83 7.79 11.23 2.85
CA TYR A 83 8.75 12.11 3.49
C TYR A 83 9.63 11.37 4.50
N LEU A 84 9.01 10.61 5.41
CA LEU A 84 9.74 9.87 6.43
C LEU A 84 10.64 8.79 5.81
N VAL A 85 10.17 8.06 4.79
CA VAL A 85 11.00 7.09 4.04
C VAL A 85 12.24 7.76 3.45
N LEU A 86 12.08 8.92 2.79
CA LEU A 86 13.18 9.63 2.16
C LEU A 86 14.14 10.26 3.18
N ALA A 87 13.61 10.74 4.31
CA ALA A 87 14.40 11.32 5.38
C ALA A 87 15.27 10.27 6.09
N PHE A 88 14.72 9.08 6.37
CA PHE A 88 15.43 8.01 7.06
C PHE A 88 16.30 7.16 6.13
N PHE A 89 15.93 7.05 4.85
CA PHE A 89 16.61 6.18 3.88
C PHE A 89 16.93 6.94 2.59
N PRO A 90 17.86 7.91 2.61
CA PRO A 90 18.08 8.82 1.48
C PRO A 90 18.56 8.12 0.19
N THR A 91 19.23 6.97 0.29
CA THR A 91 19.78 6.25 -0.86
C THR A 91 18.81 5.26 -1.48
N THR A 92 18.01 4.57 -0.67
CA THR A 92 17.13 3.46 -1.11
C THR A 92 15.64 3.76 -0.92
N GLY A 93 15.30 4.81 -0.18
CA GLY A 93 13.94 5.13 0.24
C GLY A 93 13.00 5.43 -0.93
N ALA A 94 13.45 6.16 -1.95
CA ALA A 94 12.60 6.46 -3.11
C ALA A 94 12.14 5.19 -3.83
N MET A 95 13.06 4.25 -4.06
CA MET A 95 12.76 2.96 -4.67
C MET A 95 11.82 2.13 -3.80
N MET A 96 12.07 2.09 -2.49
CA MET A 96 11.23 1.34 -1.55
C MET A 96 9.84 1.94 -1.40
N PHE A 97 9.71 3.26 -1.46
CA PHE A 97 8.41 3.94 -1.45
C PHE A 97 7.59 3.63 -2.71
N LEU A 98 8.24 3.59 -3.88
CA LEU A 98 7.58 3.14 -5.12
C LEU A 98 7.16 1.67 -5.05
N LEU A 99 8.02 0.81 -4.47
CA LEU A 99 7.70 -0.60 -4.25
C LEU A 99 6.49 -0.77 -3.32
N PHE A 100 6.43 0.00 -2.22
CA PHE A 100 5.29 0.07 -1.34
C PHE A 100 4.01 0.49 -2.08
N GLY A 101 4.06 1.60 -2.82
CA GLY A 101 2.94 2.10 -3.59
C GLY A 101 2.44 1.09 -4.63
N PHE A 102 3.35 0.41 -5.33
CA PHE A 102 3.02 -0.65 -6.27
C PHE A 102 2.32 -1.84 -5.59
N GLY A 103 2.88 -2.33 -4.48
CA GLY A 103 2.27 -3.41 -3.70
C GLY A 103 0.88 -3.06 -3.19
N LEU A 104 0.71 -1.84 -2.68
CA LEU A 104 -0.56 -1.31 -2.19
C LEU A 104 -1.64 -1.28 -3.28
N LEU A 105 -1.31 -0.73 -4.45
CA LEU A 105 -2.22 -0.64 -5.60
C LEU A 105 -2.57 -2.01 -6.16
N MET A 106 -1.59 -2.91 -6.28
CA MET A 106 -1.80 -4.29 -6.74
C MET A 106 -2.73 -5.07 -5.79
N THR A 107 -2.47 -5.02 -4.48
CA THR A 107 -3.34 -5.64 -3.47
C THR A 107 -4.74 -5.05 -3.53
N ALA A 108 -4.88 -3.73 -3.55
CA ALA A 108 -6.20 -3.09 -3.60
C ALA A 108 -6.98 -3.49 -4.87
N ALA A 109 -6.34 -3.43 -6.05
CA ALA A 109 -6.94 -3.82 -7.32
C ALA A 109 -7.39 -5.29 -7.30
N SER A 110 -6.51 -6.21 -6.89
CA SER A 110 -6.80 -7.64 -6.84
C SER A 110 -7.99 -7.98 -5.92
N ILE A 111 -8.10 -7.34 -4.74
CA ILE A 111 -9.25 -7.54 -3.83
C ILE A 111 -10.55 -7.09 -4.51
N THR A 112 -10.53 -5.96 -5.23
CA THR A 112 -11.72 -5.50 -5.95
C THR A 112 -12.11 -6.40 -7.11
N TRP A 113 -11.15 -7.07 -7.76
CA TRP A 113 -11.43 -8.05 -8.82
C TRP A 113 -12.00 -9.35 -8.25
N ILE A 114 -11.44 -9.86 -7.16
CA ILE A 114 -11.92 -11.07 -6.47
C ILE A 114 -13.34 -10.87 -5.94
N GLN A 115 -13.69 -9.67 -5.46
CA GLN A 115 -15.05 -9.37 -4.95
C GLN A 115 -16.11 -9.30 -6.06
N LYS A 116 -15.71 -9.11 -7.33
CA LYS A 116 -16.62 -8.91 -8.46
C LYS A 116 -16.74 -10.11 -9.39
N GLY A 117 -15.76 -11.01 -9.37
CA GLY A 117 -15.75 -12.28 -10.13
C GLY A 117 -16.37 -13.40 -9.33
#